data_AF-A0A6P1ZDI2-F1
#
_entry.id   AF-A0A6P1ZDI2-F1
#
_cell.length_a   1.000
_cell.length_b   1.000
_cell.length_c   1.000
_cell.angle_alpha   90.00
_cell.angle_beta   90.00
_cell.angle_gamma   90.00
#
_symmetry.space_group_name_H-M   'P 1'
#
loop_
_entity.id
_entity.type
_entity.pdbx_description
1 polymer ?
#
loop_
_entity_poly.entity_id
_entity_poly.type
_entity_poly.pdbx_seq_one_letter_code
_entity_poly.pdbx_strand_id
1 'polypeptide(L)'
;MLLNHTPPDEAEGKIADAYAALPPGVPVPDPLVLHSASPEILIRQMEFLRYYMNHPRLDMELLAMTRYILSHRLGHQFCYDFNGMILQAAAMMSDEELATLRETPESAEIDPERKALLLFALQVVAAPESVTSKDVDALRDLGWTDEDIFDMSFHATSFISSTMLWKAFAGNKSCG
;
A
#
# COMPACT_ATOMS: atom_id res chain seq x y z
N MET A 1 10.80 14.93 10.33
CA MET A 1 10.14 13.94 11.19
C MET A 1 10.28 14.36 12.64
N LEU A 2 9.32 14.02 13.50
CA LEU A 2 9.26 14.41 14.91
C LEU A 2 9.92 13.39 15.85
N LEU A 3 10.05 12.14 15.41
CA LEU A 3 10.73 11.07 16.14
C LEU A 3 12.19 10.98 15.70
N ASN A 4 13.06 10.52 16.60
CA ASN A 4 14.42 10.13 16.24
C ASN A 4 14.36 8.97 15.23
N HIS A 5 15.07 9.12 14.12
CA HIS A 5 15.12 8.19 13.00
C HIS A 5 16.54 8.16 12.44
N THR A 6 16.87 7.14 11.67
CA THR A 6 18.19 6.92 11.10
C THR A 6 18.12 7.06 9.58
N PRO A 7 18.71 8.15 9.02
CA PRO A 7 18.91 8.30 7.59
C PRO A 7 19.71 7.14 6.97
N PRO A 8 19.52 6.83 5.67
CA PRO A 8 20.23 5.72 5.04
C PRO A 8 21.76 5.80 5.07
N ASP A 9 22.32 7.00 5.00
CA ASP A 9 23.77 7.27 5.03
C ASP A 9 24.39 7.19 6.44
N GLU A 10 23.56 7.22 7.48
CA GLU A 10 23.94 7.05 8.89
C GLU A 10 23.56 5.67 9.43
N ALA A 11 22.98 4.81 8.59
CA ALA A 11 22.47 3.51 9.01
C ALA A 11 23.59 2.51 9.31
N GLU A 12 23.48 1.85 10.46
CA GLU A 12 24.36 0.75 10.86
C GLU A 12 23.55 -0.47 11.32
N GLY A 13 24.20 -1.64 11.33
CA GLY A 13 23.62 -2.90 11.79
C GLY A 13 22.29 -3.23 11.10
N LYS A 14 21.30 -3.68 11.89
CA LYS A 14 20.00 -4.13 11.35
C LYS A 14 19.22 -3.09 10.56
N ILE A 15 19.44 -1.78 10.78
CA ILE A 15 18.77 -0.74 9.99
C ILE A 15 19.40 -0.66 8.60
N ALA A 16 20.74 -0.71 8.53
CA ALA A 16 21.46 -0.76 7.25
C ALA A 16 21.08 -2.02 6.45
N ASP A 17 21.05 -3.18 7.11
CA ASP A 17 20.66 -4.44 6.48
C ASP A 17 19.22 -4.38 5.94
N ALA A 18 18.29 -3.78 6.70
CA ALA A 18 16.91 -3.58 6.27
C ALA A 18 16.80 -2.67 5.04
N TYR A 19 17.52 -1.54 5.02
CA TYR A 19 17.53 -0.65 3.85
C TYR A 19 18.18 -1.28 2.62
N ALA A 20 19.26 -2.06 2.81
CA ALA A 20 19.95 -2.75 1.73
C ALA A 20 19.12 -3.86 1.07
N ALA A 21 18.02 -4.30 1.71
CA ALA A 21 17.12 -5.30 1.16
C ALA A 21 16.16 -4.74 0.08
N LEU A 22 16.11 -3.42 -0.12
CA LEU A 22 15.39 -2.83 -1.24
C LEU A 22 16.08 -3.15 -2.58
N PRO A 23 15.33 -3.24 -3.70
CA PRO A 23 15.94 -3.49 -5.00
C PRO A 23 17.01 -2.45 -5.37
N PRO A 24 18.09 -2.86 -6.06
CA PRO A 24 19.13 -1.92 -6.49
C PRO A 24 18.57 -0.73 -7.27
N GLY A 25 18.99 0.48 -6.90
CA GLY A 25 18.54 1.72 -7.54
C GLY A 25 17.21 2.28 -7.01
N VAL A 26 16.51 1.57 -6.12
CA VAL A 26 15.34 2.10 -5.41
C VAL A 26 15.82 2.86 -4.17
N PRO A 27 15.58 4.18 -4.07
CA PRO A 27 15.93 4.93 -2.87
C PRO A 27 15.05 4.49 -1.69
N VAL A 28 15.59 4.56 -0.47
CA VAL A 28 14.81 4.33 0.76
C VAL A 28 13.77 5.46 0.88
N PRO A 29 12.47 5.18 0.79
CA PRO A 29 11.46 6.24 0.84
C PRO A 29 11.31 6.76 2.27
N ASP A 30 11.06 8.07 2.44
CA ASP A 30 10.92 8.68 3.76
C ASP A 30 9.90 7.96 4.67
N PRO A 31 8.73 7.49 4.20
CA PRO A 31 7.84 6.68 5.02
C PRO A 31 8.49 5.44 5.64
N LEU A 32 9.41 4.79 4.91
CA LEU A 32 10.18 3.67 5.45
C LEU A 32 11.26 4.14 6.42
N VAL A 33 11.91 5.28 6.15
CA VAL A 33 12.86 5.90 7.09
C VAL A 33 12.22 6.19 8.44
N LEU A 34 10.95 6.61 8.48
CA LEU A 34 10.22 6.83 9.74
C LEU A 34 10.17 5.56 10.61
N HIS A 35 10.11 4.36 10.00
CA HIS A 35 10.05 3.10 10.76
C HIS A 35 11.36 2.81 11.49
N SER A 36 12.49 3.41 11.10
CA SER A 36 13.78 3.25 11.82
C SER A 36 13.76 3.81 13.24
N ALA A 37 12.77 4.63 13.60
CA ALA A 37 12.50 5.02 14.99
C ALA A 37 12.29 3.79 15.90
N SER A 38 11.92 2.64 15.33
CA SER A 38 11.93 1.34 15.99
C SER A 38 12.53 0.29 15.05
N PRO A 39 13.82 -0.08 15.22
CA PRO A 39 14.48 -1.01 14.31
C PRO A 39 13.78 -2.38 14.17
N GLU A 40 13.12 -2.87 15.23
CA GLU A 40 12.33 -4.12 15.15
C GLU A 40 11.10 -3.96 14.25
N ILE A 41 10.41 -2.82 14.34
CA ILE A 41 9.26 -2.53 13.47
C ILE A 41 9.73 -2.35 12.02
N LEU A 42 10.88 -1.71 11.78
CA LEU A 42 11.46 -1.62 10.44
C LEU A 42 11.71 -3.01 9.82
N ILE A 43 12.28 -3.95 10.58
CA ILE A 43 12.50 -5.32 10.08
C ILE A 43 11.17 -5.98 9.70
N ARG A 44 10.14 -5.88 10.57
CA ARG A 44 8.81 -6.43 10.27
C ARG A 44 8.17 -5.76 9.05
N GLN A 45 8.37 -4.46 8.88
CA GLN A 45 7.91 -3.74 7.69
C GLN A 45 8.62 -4.26 6.43
N MET A 46 9.92 -4.56 6.49
CA MET A 46 10.63 -5.16 5.36
C MET A 46 10.18 -6.59 5.06
N GLU A 47 9.90 -7.40 6.09
CA GLU A 47 9.30 -8.73 5.91
C GLU A 47 7.92 -8.65 5.25
N PHE A 48 7.08 -7.71 5.69
CA PHE A 48 5.79 -7.41 5.08
C PHE A 48 5.95 -7.01 3.60
N LEU A 49 6.85 -6.08 3.29
CA LEU A 49 7.08 -5.65 1.90
C LEU A 49 7.55 -6.83 1.04
N ARG A 50 8.48 -7.64 1.55
CA ARG A 50 9.00 -8.82 0.87
C ARG A 50 7.90 -9.87 0.62
N TYR A 51 6.98 -10.06 1.56
CA TYR A 51 5.84 -10.96 1.39
C TYR A 51 5.01 -10.55 0.16
N TYR A 52 4.54 -9.30 0.12
CA TYR A 52 3.71 -8.81 -0.99
C TYR A 52 4.45 -8.72 -2.32
N MET A 53 5.74 -8.36 -2.31
CA MET A 53 6.56 -8.35 -3.54
C MET A 53 6.70 -9.73 -4.19
N ASN A 54 6.52 -10.82 -3.42
CA ASN A 54 6.61 -12.19 -3.90
C ASN A 54 5.24 -12.89 -3.90
N HIS A 55 4.14 -12.15 -3.72
CA HIS A 55 2.82 -12.76 -3.62
C HIS A 55 2.40 -13.39 -4.96
N PRO A 56 1.89 -14.64 -4.97
CA PRO A 56 1.60 -15.36 -6.21
C PRO A 56 0.39 -14.85 -7.01
N ARG A 57 -0.39 -13.90 -6.47
CA ARG A 57 -1.70 -13.50 -7.00
C ARG A 57 -1.99 -12.01 -6.86
N LEU A 58 -1.61 -11.41 -5.72
CA LEU A 58 -1.71 -9.97 -5.49
C LEU A 58 -0.48 -9.27 -6.05
N ASP A 59 -0.50 -8.97 -7.35
CA ASP A 59 0.61 -8.29 -8.00
C ASP A 59 0.75 -6.81 -7.60
N MET A 60 1.89 -6.22 -7.97
CA MET A 60 2.23 -4.85 -7.65
C MET A 60 1.23 -3.83 -8.17
N GLU A 61 0.57 -4.11 -9.30
CA GLU A 61 -0.45 -3.24 -9.88
C GLU A 61 -1.68 -3.18 -8.97
N LEU A 62 -2.27 -4.33 -8.61
CA LEU A 62 -3.46 -4.38 -7.76
C LEU A 62 -3.21 -3.76 -6.39
N LEU A 63 -2.03 -4.01 -5.81
CA LEU A 63 -1.60 -3.41 -4.56
C LEU A 63 -1.39 -1.90 -4.69
N ALA A 64 -0.84 -1.41 -5.80
CA ALA A 64 -0.68 0.02 -6.07
C ALA A 64 -2.03 0.71 -6.30
N MET A 65 -2.99 0.09 -6.98
CA MET A 65 -4.35 0.63 -7.16
C MET A 65 -5.01 0.90 -5.80
N THR A 66 -4.92 -0.06 -4.89
CA THR A 66 -5.47 0.05 -3.53
C THR A 66 -4.85 1.21 -2.77
N ARG A 67 -3.51 1.29 -2.77
CA ARG A 67 -2.77 2.35 -2.08
C ARG A 67 -3.03 3.71 -2.70
N TYR A 68 -3.13 3.79 -4.03
CA TYR A 68 -3.44 5.03 -4.74
C TYR A 68 -4.80 5.60 -4.31
N ILE A 69 -5.85 4.79 -4.32
CA ILE A 69 -7.20 5.22 -3.89
C ILE A 69 -7.20 5.64 -2.42
N LEU A 70 -6.62 4.82 -1.54
CA LEU A 70 -6.60 5.11 -0.10
C LEU A 70 -5.74 6.35 0.22
N SER A 71 -4.61 6.53 -0.46
CA SER A 71 -3.73 7.68 -0.25
C SER A 71 -4.44 8.99 -0.59
N HIS A 72 -5.24 9.00 -1.67
CA HIS A 72 -6.08 10.13 -2.01
C HIS A 72 -7.12 10.42 -0.92
N ARG A 73 -7.89 9.39 -0.52
CA ARG A 73 -8.95 9.52 0.50
C ARG A 73 -8.41 10.00 1.86
N LEU A 74 -7.17 9.67 2.19
CA LEU A 74 -6.52 10.05 3.45
C LEU A 74 -5.72 11.35 3.37
N GLY A 75 -5.59 11.95 2.19
CA GLY A 75 -4.73 13.12 1.97
C GLY A 75 -3.24 12.83 2.19
N HIS A 76 -2.77 11.64 1.82
CA HIS A 76 -1.37 11.24 1.90
C HIS A 76 -0.69 11.46 0.54
N GLN A 77 -0.33 12.72 0.26
CA GLN A 77 0.12 13.16 -1.05
C GLN A 77 1.37 12.42 -1.57
N PHE A 78 2.37 12.15 -0.72
CA PHE A 78 3.58 11.42 -1.14
C PHE A 78 3.24 10.03 -1.69
N CYS A 79 2.43 9.27 -0.94
CA CYS A 79 1.98 7.96 -1.38
C CYS A 79 1.04 8.04 -2.58
N TYR A 80 0.26 9.12 -2.72
CA TYR A 80 -0.60 9.33 -3.88
C TYR A 80 0.23 9.47 -5.16
N ASP A 81 1.21 10.38 -5.15
CA ASP A 81 2.08 10.60 -6.30
C ASP A 81 2.91 9.35 -6.61
N PHE A 82 3.49 8.72 -5.58
CA PHE A 82 4.31 7.52 -5.74
C PHE A 82 3.52 6.34 -6.34
N ASN A 83 2.29 6.07 -5.86
CA ASN A 83 1.50 4.98 -6.42
C ASN A 83 0.95 5.33 -7.81
N GLY A 84 0.66 6.59 -8.09
CA GLY A 84 0.31 7.05 -9.45
C GLY A 84 1.46 6.78 -10.44
N MET A 85 2.70 7.13 -10.05
CA MET A 85 3.89 6.82 -10.84
C MET A 85 4.08 5.32 -11.07
N ILE A 86 3.85 4.48 -10.05
CA ILE A 86 3.92 3.02 -10.20
C ILE A 86 2.89 2.54 -11.22
N LEU A 87 1.64 3.00 -11.13
CA LEU A 87 0.57 2.57 -12.02
C LEU A 87 0.81 3.02 -13.47
N GLN A 88 1.32 4.23 -13.67
CA GLN A 88 1.74 4.71 -15.00
C GLN A 88 2.90 3.88 -15.55
N ALA A 89 3.91 3.57 -14.74
CA ALA A 89 5.12 2.89 -15.20
C ALA A 89 4.93 1.38 -15.40
N ALA A 90 4.20 0.72 -14.49
CA ALA A 90 4.05 -0.73 -14.47
C ALA A 90 2.80 -1.22 -15.20
N ALA A 91 1.71 -0.44 -15.18
CA ALA A 91 0.42 -0.82 -15.75
C ALA A 91 0.00 0.07 -16.93
N MET A 92 0.83 1.03 -17.33
CA MET A 92 0.59 1.94 -18.46
C MET A 92 -0.72 2.73 -18.35
N MET A 93 -1.23 2.93 -17.13
CA MET A 93 -2.47 3.68 -16.91
C MET A 93 -2.28 5.14 -17.31
N SER A 94 -3.23 5.67 -18.08
CA SER A 94 -3.36 7.08 -18.41
C SER A 94 -3.85 7.91 -17.22
N ASP A 95 -3.72 9.24 -17.32
CA ASP A 95 -4.25 10.15 -16.30
C ASP A 95 -5.77 10.05 -16.15
N GLU A 96 -6.49 9.72 -17.23
CA GLU A 96 -7.94 9.51 -17.21
C GLU A 96 -8.32 8.21 -16.49
N GLU A 97 -7.58 7.12 -16.73
CA GLU A 97 -7.77 5.86 -16.00
C GLU A 97 -7.43 6.01 -14.51
N LEU A 98 -6.36 6.75 -14.19
CA LEU A 98 -6.03 7.10 -12.80
C LEU A 98 -7.12 7.96 -12.14
N ALA A 99 -7.69 8.92 -12.87
CA ALA A 99 -8.79 9.72 -12.35
C ALA A 99 -10.03 8.85 -12.09
N THR A 100 -10.37 7.97 -13.03
CA THR A 100 -11.48 7.01 -12.90
C THR A 100 -11.27 6.08 -11.71
N LEU A 101 -10.09 5.48 -11.58
CA LEU A 101 -9.74 4.60 -10.46
C LEU A 101 -9.91 5.31 -9.10
N ARG A 102 -9.54 6.59 -9.02
CA ARG A 102 -9.61 7.40 -7.79
C ARG A 102 -11.04 7.77 -7.41
N GLU A 103 -11.84 8.20 -8.37
CA GLU A 103 -13.16 8.79 -8.14
C GLU A 103 -14.29 7.76 -8.18
N THR A 104 -14.21 6.82 -9.14
CA THR A 104 -15.25 5.83 -9.44
C THR A 104 -14.61 4.45 -9.70
N PRO A 105 -13.95 3.85 -8.69
CA PRO A 105 -13.22 2.58 -8.86
C PRO A 105 -14.09 1.42 -9.40
N GLU A 106 -15.40 1.45 -9.18
CA GLU A 106 -16.35 0.50 -9.75
C GLU A 106 -16.46 0.59 -11.28
N SER A 107 -16.17 1.76 -11.84
CA SER A 107 -16.17 2.05 -13.28
C SER A 107 -14.81 1.81 -13.94
N ALA A 108 -13.75 1.51 -13.18
CA ALA A 108 -12.42 1.26 -13.74
C ALA A 108 -12.44 0.03 -14.67
N GLU A 109 -11.86 0.15 -15.87
CA GLU A 109 -11.80 -0.93 -16.87
C GLU A 109 -10.67 -1.93 -16.59
N ILE A 110 -10.72 -2.55 -15.41
CA ILE A 110 -9.82 -3.65 -15.02
C ILE A 110 -10.58 -4.97 -14.96
N ASP A 111 -9.83 -6.07 -14.90
CA ASP A 111 -10.37 -7.42 -14.75
C ASP A 111 -11.45 -7.50 -13.64
N PRO A 112 -12.63 -8.10 -13.92
CA PRO A 112 -13.73 -8.15 -12.96
C PRO A 112 -13.38 -8.82 -11.62
N GLU A 113 -12.58 -9.88 -11.62
CA GLU A 113 -12.20 -10.60 -10.40
C GLU A 113 -11.30 -9.73 -9.52
N ARG A 114 -10.32 -9.06 -10.13
CA ARG A 114 -9.44 -8.07 -9.46
C ARG A 114 -10.23 -6.90 -8.92
N LYS A 115 -11.19 -6.38 -9.69
CA LYS A 115 -12.04 -5.26 -9.29
C LYS A 115 -12.88 -5.60 -8.07
N ALA A 116 -13.48 -6.79 -8.03
CA ALA A 116 -14.26 -7.24 -6.89
C ALA A 116 -13.41 -7.28 -5.60
N LEU A 117 -12.20 -7.83 -5.68
CA LEU A 117 -11.28 -7.88 -4.54
C LEU A 117 -10.80 -6.49 -4.09
N LEU A 118 -10.49 -5.60 -5.05
CA LEU A 118 -10.15 -4.20 -4.78
C LEU A 118 -11.28 -3.48 -4.04
N LEU A 119 -12.51 -3.55 -4.57
CA LEU A 119 -13.68 -2.90 -3.98
C LEU A 119 -13.98 -3.46 -2.58
N PHE A 120 -13.85 -4.77 -2.38
CA PHE A 120 -13.98 -5.39 -1.07
C PHE A 120 -12.95 -4.84 -0.08
N ALA A 121 -11.68 -4.74 -0.45
CA ALA A 121 -10.65 -4.18 0.43
C ALA A 121 -10.92 -2.71 0.79
N LEU A 122 -11.47 -1.93 -0.15
CA LEU A 122 -11.93 -0.56 0.12
C LEU A 122 -13.14 -0.53 1.07
N GLN A 123 -14.07 -1.48 0.96
CA GLN A 123 -15.19 -1.66 1.89
C GLN A 123 -14.69 -2.00 3.30
N VAL A 124 -13.73 -2.93 3.43
CA VAL A 124 -13.14 -3.30 4.73
C VAL A 124 -12.58 -2.07 5.45
N VAL A 125 -11.89 -1.19 4.72
CA VAL A 125 -11.34 0.04 5.30
C VAL A 125 -12.44 1.06 5.63
N ALA A 126 -13.44 1.22 4.76
CA ALA A 126 -14.43 2.30 4.89
C ALA A 126 -15.56 1.96 5.89
N ALA A 127 -15.99 0.70 5.93
CA ALA A 127 -17.14 0.23 6.69
C ALA A 127 -16.99 -1.27 7.03
N PRO A 128 -16.05 -1.67 7.91
CA PRO A 128 -15.82 -3.09 8.22
C PRO A 128 -17.07 -3.80 8.77
N GLU A 129 -17.93 -3.09 9.52
CA GLU A 129 -19.18 -3.62 10.06
C GLU A 129 -20.25 -3.92 8.99
N SER A 130 -20.08 -3.42 7.76
CA SER A 130 -20.98 -3.74 6.65
C SER A 130 -20.59 -5.01 5.89
N VAL A 131 -19.42 -5.58 6.18
CA VAL A 131 -18.95 -6.81 5.53
C VAL A 131 -19.85 -7.98 5.96
N THR A 132 -20.35 -8.70 4.97
CA THR A 132 -21.23 -9.85 5.16
C THR A 132 -20.61 -11.14 4.62
N SER A 133 -21.18 -12.29 4.99
CA SER A 133 -20.77 -13.57 4.40
C SER A 133 -20.97 -13.60 2.88
N LYS A 134 -21.98 -12.90 2.37
CA LYS A 134 -22.25 -12.82 0.92
C LYS A 134 -21.12 -12.14 0.15
N ASP A 135 -20.51 -11.12 0.74
CA ASP A 135 -19.39 -10.41 0.10
C ASP A 135 -18.18 -11.33 -0.04
N VAL A 136 -17.88 -12.11 1.01
CA VAL A 136 -16.79 -13.10 1.01
C VAL A 136 -17.09 -14.27 0.07
N ASP A 137 -18.32 -14.79 0.08
CA ASP A 137 -18.73 -15.90 -0.79
C ASP A 137 -18.67 -15.49 -2.27
N ALA A 138 -19.05 -14.25 -2.61
CA ALA A 138 -18.92 -13.73 -3.97
C ALA A 138 -17.46 -13.69 -4.46
N LEU A 139 -16.49 -13.41 -3.58
CA LEU A 139 -15.06 -13.46 -3.94
C LEU A 139 -14.57 -14.89 -4.13
N ARG A 140 -15.06 -15.84 -3.32
CA ARG A 140 -14.74 -17.27 -3.48
C ARG A 140 -15.29 -17.83 -4.79
N ASP A 141 -16.48 -17.40 -5.19
CA ASP A 141 -17.08 -17.77 -6.49
C ASP A 141 -16.25 -17.28 -7.68
N LEU A 142 -15.48 -16.19 -7.49
CA LEU A 142 -14.49 -15.66 -8.43
C LEU A 142 -13.10 -16.31 -8.28
N GLY A 143 -12.98 -17.36 -7.47
CA GLY A 143 -11.74 -18.12 -7.29
C GLY A 143 -10.73 -17.48 -6.35
N TRP A 144 -11.09 -16.46 -5.57
CA TRP A 144 -10.23 -15.95 -4.50
C TRP A 144 -10.23 -16.89 -3.29
N THR A 145 -9.05 -17.12 -2.71
CA THR A 145 -8.94 -17.90 -1.47
C THR A 145 -9.14 -16.99 -0.26
N ASP A 146 -9.45 -17.58 0.90
CA ASP A 146 -9.54 -16.82 2.16
C ASP A 146 -8.22 -16.11 2.50
N GLU A 147 -7.09 -16.70 2.10
CA GLU A 147 -5.75 -16.10 2.22
C GLU A 147 -5.64 -14.84 1.34
N ASP A 148 -5.99 -14.92 0.06
CA ASP A 148 -5.96 -13.74 -0.84
C ASP A 148 -6.87 -12.60 -0.34
N ILE A 149 -8.08 -12.96 0.14
CA ILE A 149 -9.06 -12.00 0.66
C ILE A 149 -8.52 -11.31 1.91
N PHE A 150 -7.97 -12.10 2.84
CA PHE A 150 -7.36 -11.56 4.05
C PHE A 150 -6.13 -10.72 3.74
N ASP A 151 -5.25 -11.16 2.84
CA ASP A 151 -4.02 -10.46 2.51
C ASP A 151 -4.29 -9.12 1.85
N MET A 152 -5.23 -9.05 0.92
CA MET A 152 -5.63 -7.77 0.34
C MET A 152 -6.21 -6.83 1.40
N SER A 153 -7.06 -7.35 2.28
CA SER A 153 -7.67 -6.58 3.39
C SER A 153 -6.63 -6.09 4.39
N PHE A 154 -5.66 -6.95 4.72
CA PHE A 154 -4.57 -6.65 5.64
C PHE A 154 -3.61 -5.63 5.03
N HIS A 155 -3.33 -5.72 3.73
CA HIS A 155 -2.55 -4.72 3.01
C HIS A 155 -3.22 -3.34 3.04
N ALA A 156 -4.52 -3.28 2.75
CA ALA A 156 -5.30 -2.05 2.77
C ALA A 156 -5.32 -1.40 4.17
N THR A 157 -5.60 -2.19 5.21
CA THR A 157 -5.64 -1.69 6.60
C THR A 157 -4.25 -1.32 7.14
N SER A 158 -3.21 -2.07 6.77
CA SER A 158 -1.82 -1.73 7.09
C SER A 158 -1.41 -0.39 6.48
N PHE A 159 -1.85 -0.08 5.26
CA PHE A 159 -1.62 1.21 4.63
C PHE A 159 -2.24 2.37 5.43
N ILE A 160 -3.41 2.17 6.06
CA ILE A 160 -4.02 3.17 6.95
C ILE A 160 -3.11 3.41 8.16
N SER A 161 -2.67 2.34 8.83
CA SER A 161 -1.76 2.41 9.98
C SER A 161 -0.50 3.21 9.63
N SER A 162 0.20 2.84 8.56
CA SER A 162 1.40 3.55 8.11
C SER A 162 1.11 5.02 7.75
N THR A 163 -0.05 5.31 7.16
CA THR A 163 -0.46 6.68 6.84
C THR A 163 -0.74 7.51 8.09
N MET A 164 -1.36 6.94 9.12
CA MET A 164 -1.60 7.66 10.38
C MET A 164 -0.28 7.98 11.09
N LEU A 165 0.66 7.03 11.13
CA LEU A 165 2.00 7.25 11.68
C LEU A 165 2.74 8.34 10.91
N TRP A 166 2.69 8.31 9.58
CA TRP A 166 3.28 9.34 8.74
C TRP A 166 2.70 10.73 9.03
N LYS A 167 1.37 10.87 9.00
CA LYS A 167 0.70 12.14 9.27
C LYS A 167 0.99 12.68 10.67
N ALA A 168 1.15 11.80 11.65
CA ALA A 168 1.48 12.19 13.02
C ALA A 168 2.94 12.66 13.17
N PHE A 169 3.89 11.99 12.49
CA PHE A 169 5.31 12.13 12.81
C PHE A 169 6.20 12.64 11.68
N ALA A 170 5.70 12.87 10.47
CA ALA A 170 6.50 13.44 9.38
C ALA A 170 6.95 14.89 9.67
N GLY A 171 6.19 15.63 10.48
CA GLY A 171 6.39 17.05 10.77
C GLY A 171 5.96 17.94 9.60
N ASN A 172 6.53 19.15 9.47
CA ASN A 172 6.29 20.06 8.34
C ASN A 172 6.97 19.62 7.03
N LYS A 173 7.45 18.37 6.92
CA LYS A 173 7.78 17.82 5.62
C LYS A 173 6.47 17.74 4.85
N SER A 174 6.20 18.75 4.03
CA SER A 174 5.25 18.60 2.95
C SER A 174 5.66 17.38 2.17
N CYS A 175 4.68 16.54 1.84
CA CYS A 175 4.85 15.49 0.86
C CYS A 175 5.34 16.14 -0.44
N GLY A 176 6.64 16.06 -0.70
CA GLY A 176 7.32 16.65 -1.84
C GLY A 176 8.57 15.86 -2.12
#